data_AF-A0A948PUB7-F1
#
_entry.id   AF-A0A948PUB7-F1
#
_cell.length_a   1.000
_cell.length_b   1.000
_cell.length_c   1.000
_cell.angle_alpha   90.00
_cell.angle_beta   90.00
_cell.angle_gamma   90.00
#
_symmetry.space_group_name_H-M   'P 1'
#
loop_
_entity.id
_entity.type
_entity.pdbx_description
1 polymer ?
#
loop_
_entity_poly.entity_id
_entity_poly.type
_entity_poly.pdbx_seq_one_letter_code
_entity_poly.pdbx_strand_id
1 'polypeptide(L)'
;MANKRYHISKKRLYYLYHRQKLSTFKIASIFNCTAGTIMNRMKEYDIKRRDSGPRRINISKDSLHLFYVKKKFSARKIAKICHCDQTAILNRLRKYNILIRQPKKKIGISKEKIEQLYIKKNLSTYKIAEIFNCTSSAIYRYLKLYEIKTRPLKRINISKNELKDFYINKKFSLSKIATIYKCSPVTIWQKMRGFNLSLRSYSEANTIHPKSNFSGDLEEKSYIIGFRIGDLGVRKDKNLIYVGCGTTKDDQIQLIKNLFSHYGPVYIGNKDKRGAIHIGCSLNYSFSFLLPKHNSIPKWILRKRINFFNFLAGYTDAEGNIGVYQGRAIFRLRSYDKGVLKDIAEKLKRLGIKNSYRLESKAYTDKRGVIHRGDTWAVTICERESLLILFDNLELLLKHKKRKNDLLEAKRNVIFRLNH
;
A
#
# COMPACT_ATOMS: atom_id res chain seq x y z
N MET A 1 47.50 -26.99 7.06
CA MET A 1 46.80 -26.81 8.36
C MET A 1 46.73 -28.16 9.06
N ALA A 2 47.38 -28.27 10.22
CA ALA A 2 47.58 -29.53 10.93
C ALA A 2 46.26 -30.22 11.30
N ASN A 3 46.20 -31.53 11.06
CA ASN A 3 45.09 -32.41 11.42
C ASN A 3 44.96 -32.45 12.95
N LYS A 4 44.11 -31.59 13.53
CA LYS A 4 43.77 -31.64 14.96
C LYS A 4 43.14 -33.01 15.24
N ARG A 5 43.92 -33.95 15.78
CA ARG A 5 43.43 -35.26 16.23
C ARG A 5 42.53 -35.02 17.44
N TYR A 6 41.24 -34.83 17.19
CA TYR A 6 40.25 -34.77 18.26
C TYR A 6 40.23 -36.10 19.00
N HIS A 7 40.61 -36.07 20.28
CA HIS A 7 40.61 -37.24 21.13
C HIS A 7 39.22 -37.39 21.76
N ILE A 8 38.39 -38.25 21.16
CA ILE A 8 37.10 -38.66 21.73
C ILE A 8 37.32 -40.05 22.30
N SER A 9 37.07 -40.26 23.59
CA SER A 9 37.24 -41.58 24.21
C SER A 9 36.12 -42.55 23.78
N LYS A 10 36.45 -43.86 23.68
CA LYS A 10 35.50 -44.92 23.33
C LYS A 10 34.24 -44.89 24.20
N LYS A 11 34.41 -44.72 25.52
CA LYS A 11 33.30 -44.67 26.50
C LYS A 11 32.38 -43.48 26.26
N ARG A 12 32.95 -42.29 26.00
CA ARG A 12 32.18 -41.06 25.71
C ARG A 12 31.42 -41.18 24.39
N LEU A 13 32.07 -41.69 23.34
CA LEU A 13 31.44 -41.85 22.03
C LEU A 13 30.31 -42.90 22.07
N TYR A 14 30.53 -44.03 22.75
CA TYR A 14 29.50 -45.05 22.94
C TYR A 14 28.30 -44.52 23.73
N TYR A 15 28.54 -43.78 24.82
CA TYR A 15 27.48 -43.18 25.63
C TYR A 15 26.64 -42.18 24.82
N LEU A 16 27.27 -41.26 24.08
CA LEU A 16 26.54 -40.28 23.26
C LEU A 16 25.75 -40.94 22.12
N TYR A 17 26.31 -41.98 21.49
CA TYR A 17 25.71 -42.62 20.32
C TYR A 17 24.63 -43.65 20.67
N HIS A 18 24.88 -44.53 21.64
CA HIS A 18 23.97 -45.63 22.03
C HIS A 18 23.05 -45.27 23.20
N ARG A 19 23.56 -44.65 24.26
CA ARG A 19 22.74 -44.30 25.45
C ARG A 19 21.92 -43.03 25.23
N GLN A 20 22.54 -41.95 24.76
CA GLN A 20 21.83 -40.69 24.48
C GLN A 20 21.18 -40.63 23.09
N LYS A 21 21.36 -41.68 22.27
CA LYS A 21 20.77 -41.81 20.93
C LYS A 21 21.08 -40.65 19.95
N LEU A 22 22.14 -39.87 20.15
CA LEU A 22 22.50 -38.73 19.28
C LEU A 22 22.99 -39.18 17.89
N SER A 23 22.69 -38.39 16.86
CA SER A 23 23.20 -38.64 15.50
C SER A 23 24.68 -38.29 15.39
N THR A 24 25.39 -38.89 14.43
CA THR A 24 26.80 -38.57 14.16
C THR A 24 27.01 -37.08 13.83
N PHE A 25 26.01 -36.40 13.26
CA PHE A 25 26.02 -34.96 13.03
C PHE A 25 25.92 -34.15 14.32
N LYS A 26 25.02 -34.51 15.25
CA LYS A 26 24.92 -33.83 16.55
C LYS A 26 26.17 -34.04 17.39
N ILE A 27 26.71 -35.27 17.39
CA ILE A 27 27.98 -35.59 18.06
C ILE A 27 29.12 -34.77 17.44
N ALA A 28 29.17 -34.67 16.11
CA ALA A 28 30.14 -33.86 15.40
C ALA A 28 30.07 -32.37 15.79
N SER A 29 28.86 -31.82 15.98
CA SER A 29 28.68 -30.45 16.49
C SER A 29 29.21 -30.29 17.93
N ILE A 30 28.98 -31.27 18.80
CA ILE A 30 29.47 -31.24 20.20
C ILE A 30 31.01 -31.20 20.25
N PHE A 31 31.67 -31.92 19.36
CA PHE A 31 33.14 -31.98 19.30
C PHE A 31 33.76 -31.04 18.26
N ASN A 32 32.95 -30.15 17.68
CA ASN A 32 33.35 -29.23 16.62
C ASN A 32 34.19 -29.90 15.50
N CYS A 33 33.74 -31.07 15.05
CA CYS A 33 34.40 -31.85 14.01
C CYS A 33 33.40 -32.22 12.90
N THR A 34 33.84 -32.97 11.90
CA THR A 34 32.93 -33.48 10.87
C THR A 34 32.26 -34.77 11.31
N ALA A 35 31.07 -35.07 10.77
CA ALA A 35 30.43 -36.37 10.96
C ALA A 35 31.31 -37.53 10.43
N GLY A 36 32.17 -37.27 9.43
CA GLY A 36 33.17 -38.21 8.94
C GLY A 36 34.19 -38.59 10.03
N THR A 37 34.69 -37.61 10.79
CA THR A 37 35.61 -37.84 11.91
C THR A 37 34.98 -38.74 12.98
N ILE A 38 33.72 -38.50 13.34
CA ILE A 38 32.99 -39.36 14.28
C ILE A 38 32.83 -40.78 13.75
N MET A 39 32.49 -40.94 12.46
CA MET A 39 32.37 -42.26 11.84
C MET A 39 33.69 -43.03 11.81
N ASN A 40 34.81 -42.35 11.56
CA ASN A 40 36.14 -42.97 11.59
C ASN A 40 36.50 -43.43 13.00
N ARG A 41 36.23 -42.62 14.04
CA ARG A 41 36.41 -43.03 15.45
C ARG A 41 35.50 -44.18 15.86
N MET A 42 34.26 -44.20 15.37
CA MET A 42 33.36 -45.34 15.61
C MET A 42 33.90 -46.64 14.99
N LYS A 43 34.51 -46.58 13.80
CA LYS A 43 35.17 -47.73 13.18
C LYS A 43 36.41 -48.17 13.96
N GLU A 44 37.27 -47.22 14.35
CA GLU A 44 38.50 -47.48 15.13
C GLU A 44 38.20 -48.15 16.48
N TYR A 45 37.08 -47.81 17.11
CA TYR A 45 36.68 -48.39 18.40
C TYR A 45 35.73 -49.60 18.32
N ASP A 46 35.46 -50.08 17.10
CA ASP A 46 34.50 -51.16 16.80
C ASP A 46 33.10 -50.93 17.42
N ILE A 47 32.61 -49.69 17.34
CA ILE A 47 31.27 -49.35 17.80
C ILE A 47 30.28 -49.67 16.67
N LYS A 48 29.53 -50.77 16.82
CA LYS A 48 28.45 -51.15 15.89
C LYS A 48 27.49 -49.98 15.67
N ARG A 49 27.21 -49.71 14.40
CA ARG A 49 26.23 -48.70 14.00
C ARG A 49 24.84 -49.14 14.45
N ARG A 50 24.03 -48.20 14.93
CA ARG A 50 22.61 -48.47 15.15
C ARG A 50 21.98 -48.77 13.79
N ASP A 51 21.06 -49.71 13.74
CA ASP A 51 20.28 -49.96 12.54
C ASP A 51 19.70 -48.64 12.04
N SER A 52 20.07 -48.26 10.82
CA SER A 52 19.52 -47.08 10.18
C SER A 52 18.05 -47.38 9.91
N GLY A 53 17.19 -47.01 10.85
CA GLY A 53 15.75 -47.05 10.62
C GLY A 53 15.42 -46.32 9.31
N PRO A 54 14.39 -46.75 8.57
CA PRO A 54 14.04 -46.12 7.30
C PRO A 54 13.86 -44.62 7.54
N ARG A 55 14.45 -43.75 6.68
CA ARG A 55 14.16 -42.32 6.69
C ARG A 55 12.65 -42.17 6.52
N ARG A 56 11.93 -41.90 7.63
CA ARG A 56 10.48 -41.84 7.66
C ARG A 56 10.04 -40.56 6.96
N ILE A 57 9.96 -40.56 5.63
CA ILE A 57 9.08 -39.61 4.97
C ILE A 57 7.66 -40.06 5.30
N ASN A 58 6.99 -39.29 6.13
CA ASN A 58 5.58 -39.49 6.44
C ASN A 58 4.73 -38.79 5.36
N ILE A 59 4.75 -39.31 4.14
CA ILE A 59 3.81 -38.92 3.10
C ILE A 59 2.92 -40.12 2.80
N SER A 60 1.60 -39.93 2.94
CA SER A 60 0.61 -40.97 2.63
C SER A 60 0.54 -41.21 1.12
N LYS A 61 0.02 -42.39 0.74
CA LYS A 61 -0.22 -42.73 -0.67
C LYS A 61 -1.13 -41.70 -1.33
N ASP A 62 -2.18 -41.26 -0.65
CA ASP A 62 -3.17 -40.30 -1.17
C ASP A 62 -2.57 -38.91 -1.37
N SER A 63 -1.75 -38.45 -0.41
CA SER A 63 -1.04 -37.18 -0.54
C SER A 63 -0.07 -37.20 -1.71
N LEU A 64 0.67 -38.31 -1.87
CA LEU A 64 1.63 -38.47 -2.95
C LEU A 64 0.94 -38.57 -4.32
N HIS A 65 -0.21 -39.26 -4.39
CA HIS A 65 -1.03 -39.34 -5.60
C HIS A 65 -1.64 -37.97 -5.97
N LEU A 66 -2.15 -37.24 -4.98
CA LEU A 66 -2.67 -35.89 -5.16
C LEU A 66 -1.58 -34.95 -5.70
N PHE A 67 -0.39 -34.93 -5.10
CA PHE A 67 0.67 -34.02 -5.53
C PHE A 67 1.31 -34.42 -6.86
N TYR A 68 1.62 -35.71 -7.05
CA TYR A 68 2.39 -36.18 -8.21
C TYR A 68 1.54 -36.42 -9.45
N VAL A 69 0.35 -37.02 -9.28
CA VAL A 69 -0.55 -37.40 -10.38
C VAL A 69 -1.55 -36.28 -10.67
N LYS A 70 -2.39 -35.90 -9.70
CA LYS A 70 -3.45 -34.89 -9.91
C LYS A 70 -2.88 -33.49 -10.13
N LYS A 71 -1.98 -33.02 -9.25
CA LYS A 71 -1.37 -31.68 -9.31
C LYS A 71 -0.09 -31.61 -10.17
N LYS A 72 0.36 -32.72 -10.74
CA LYS A 72 1.54 -32.84 -11.63
C LYS A 72 2.86 -32.28 -11.07
N PHE A 73 3.04 -32.12 -9.75
CA PHE A 73 4.26 -31.59 -9.15
C PHE A 73 5.47 -32.49 -9.37
N SER A 74 6.66 -31.93 -9.64
CA SER A 74 7.89 -32.72 -9.79
C SER A 74 8.31 -33.35 -8.46
N ALA A 75 9.01 -34.49 -8.51
CA ALA A 75 9.52 -35.16 -7.31
C ALA A 75 10.39 -34.22 -6.45
N ARG A 76 11.16 -33.32 -7.08
CA ARG A 76 11.95 -32.29 -6.41
C ARG A 76 11.09 -31.24 -5.69
N LYS A 77 9.97 -30.84 -6.28
CA LYS A 77 9.03 -29.90 -5.65
C LYS A 77 8.36 -30.53 -4.43
N ILE A 78 7.92 -31.79 -4.55
CA ILE A 78 7.36 -32.56 -3.43
C ILE A 78 8.40 -32.74 -2.34
N ALA A 79 9.65 -33.04 -2.70
CA ALA A 79 10.75 -33.19 -1.75
C ALA A 79 10.99 -31.91 -0.94
N LYS A 80 10.89 -30.72 -1.56
CA LYS A 80 10.94 -29.44 -0.84
C LYS A 80 9.77 -29.26 0.13
N ILE A 81 8.54 -29.62 -0.27
CA ILE A 81 7.35 -29.54 0.57
C ILE A 81 7.47 -30.49 1.77
N CYS A 82 8.02 -31.68 1.55
CA CYS A 82 8.20 -32.70 2.57
C CYS A 82 9.54 -32.58 3.33
N HIS A 83 10.32 -31.52 3.09
CA HIS A 83 11.65 -31.29 3.68
C HIS A 83 12.58 -32.51 3.60
N CYS A 84 12.57 -33.22 2.46
CA CYS A 84 13.34 -34.42 2.24
C CYS A 84 14.12 -34.37 0.92
N ASP A 85 14.98 -35.36 0.71
CA ASP A 85 15.70 -35.50 -0.56
C ASP A 85 14.79 -36.05 -1.67
N GLN A 86 15.04 -35.64 -2.91
CA GLN A 86 14.27 -36.09 -4.07
C GLN A 86 14.25 -37.63 -4.20
N THR A 87 15.37 -38.29 -3.90
CA THR A 87 15.52 -39.75 -3.95
C THR A 87 14.52 -40.43 -3.04
N ALA A 88 14.22 -39.82 -1.90
CA ALA A 88 13.35 -40.38 -0.90
C ALA A 88 11.87 -40.30 -1.34
N ILE A 89 11.47 -39.27 -2.10
CA ILE A 89 10.17 -39.22 -2.80
C ILE A 89 10.07 -40.27 -3.90
N LEU A 90 11.13 -40.44 -4.71
CA LEU A 90 11.17 -41.45 -5.77
C LEU A 90 11.03 -42.87 -5.21
N ASN A 91 11.71 -43.17 -4.11
CA ASN A 91 11.57 -44.45 -3.41
C ASN A 91 10.14 -44.66 -2.88
N ARG A 92 9.47 -43.60 -2.44
CA ARG A 92 8.07 -43.67 -1.98
C ARG A 92 7.08 -43.88 -3.12
N LEU A 93 7.32 -43.27 -4.28
CA LEU A 93 6.55 -43.53 -5.51
C LEU A 93 6.64 -45.01 -5.90
N ARG A 94 7.86 -45.58 -5.89
CA ARG A 94 8.08 -47.03 -6.12
C ARG A 94 7.34 -47.89 -5.10
N LYS A 95 7.51 -47.59 -3.80
CA LYS A 95 6.86 -48.35 -2.71
C LYS A 95 5.33 -48.36 -2.83
N TYR A 96 4.73 -47.29 -3.33
CA TYR A 96 3.27 -47.19 -3.50
C TYR A 96 2.77 -47.59 -4.89
N ASN A 97 3.63 -48.17 -5.73
CA ASN A 97 3.32 -48.53 -7.12
C ASN A 97 2.74 -47.37 -7.95
N ILE A 98 3.20 -46.14 -7.69
CA ILE A 98 2.85 -44.97 -8.49
C ILE A 98 3.89 -44.84 -9.61
N LEU A 99 3.45 -44.90 -10.86
CA LEU A 99 4.31 -44.81 -12.04
C LEU A 99 5.14 -43.52 -12.03
N ILE A 100 6.46 -43.67 -12.06
CA ILE A 100 7.39 -42.54 -12.17
C ILE A 100 7.36 -42.03 -13.61
N ARG A 101 7.13 -40.73 -13.77
CA ARG A 101 7.19 -40.07 -15.08
C ARG A 101 8.58 -40.22 -15.68
N GLN A 102 8.63 -40.75 -16.89
CA GLN A 102 9.86 -40.90 -17.65
C GLN A 102 10.51 -39.53 -17.93
N PRO A 103 11.85 -39.45 -17.99
CA PRO A 103 12.52 -38.24 -18.42
C PRO A 103 12.04 -37.86 -19.82
N LYS A 104 11.87 -36.55 -20.08
CA LYS A 104 11.52 -36.08 -21.43
C LYS A 104 12.58 -36.57 -22.42
N LYS A 105 12.14 -37.13 -23.56
CA LYS A 105 13.02 -37.60 -24.64
C LYS A 105 13.98 -36.46 -25.03
N LYS A 106 15.28 -36.75 -25.14
CA LYS A 106 16.24 -35.78 -25.65
C LYS A 106 15.87 -35.46 -27.10
N ILE A 107 15.76 -34.19 -27.43
CA ILE A 107 15.48 -33.73 -28.79
C ILE A 107 16.81 -33.76 -29.55
N GLY A 108 17.00 -34.69 -30.47
CA GLY A 108 18.20 -34.75 -31.31
C GLY A 108 18.16 -33.64 -32.35
N ILE A 109 18.87 -32.53 -32.10
CA ILE A 109 19.02 -31.44 -33.08
C ILE A 109 20.42 -31.53 -33.66
N SER A 110 20.55 -31.69 -34.98
CA SER A 110 21.86 -31.77 -35.63
C SER A 110 22.61 -30.43 -35.59
N LYS A 111 23.94 -30.49 -35.71
CA LYS A 111 24.81 -29.30 -35.73
C LYS A 111 24.45 -28.39 -36.89
N GLU A 112 24.28 -28.95 -38.08
CA GLU A 112 23.98 -28.24 -39.33
C GLU A 112 22.65 -27.48 -39.20
N LYS A 113 21.67 -28.10 -38.55
CA LYS A 113 20.36 -27.46 -38.37
C LYS A 113 20.41 -26.29 -37.40
N ILE A 114 21.18 -26.40 -36.32
CA ILE A 114 21.39 -25.29 -35.39
C ILE A 114 22.18 -24.16 -36.04
N GLU A 115 23.23 -24.46 -36.79
CA GLU A 115 24.00 -23.45 -37.52
C GLU A 115 23.14 -22.74 -38.58
N GLN A 116 22.32 -23.49 -39.32
CA GLN A 116 21.39 -22.90 -40.28
C GLN A 116 20.41 -21.93 -39.60
N LEU A 117 19.83 -22.31 -38.47
CA LEU A 117 18.83 -21.47 -37.79
C LEU A 117 19.45 -20.30 -37.03
N TYR A 118 20.56 -20.53 -36.32
CA TYR A 118 21.20 -19.55 -35.45
C TYR A 118 22.13 -18.61 -36.21
N ILE A 119 22.92 -19.11 -37.17
CA ILE A 119 23.86 -18.27 -37.92
C ILE A 119 23.18 -17.76 -39.19
N LYS A 120 22.78 -18.64 -40.11
CA LYS A 120 22.29 -18.24 -41.44
C LYS A 120 20.96 -17.49 -41.37
N LYS A 121 19.98 -18.02 -40.63
CA LYS A 121 18.65 -17.38 -40.45
C LYS A 121 18.61 -16.37 -39.30
N ASN A 122 19.74 -16.15 -38.61
CA ASN A 122 19.89 -15.17 -37.51
C ASN A 122 18.83 -15.26 -36.39
N LEU A 123 18.21 -16.43 -36.17
CA LEU A 123 17.16 -16.60 -35.17
C LEU A 123 17.73 -16.55 -33.74
N SER A 124 16.92 -16.10 -32.78
CA SER A 124 17.28 -16.15 -31.36
C SER A 124 17.13 -17.56 -30.80
N THR A 125 17.83 -17.88 -29.71
CA THR A 125 17.67 -19.18 -29.02
C THR A 125 16.24 -19.43 -28.56
N TYR A 126 15.44 -18.38 -28.32
CA TYR A 126 14.02 -18.49 -27.98
C TYR A 126 13.17 -18.94 -29.19
N LYS A 127 13.33 -18.29 -30.35
CA LYS A 127 12.61 -18.69 -31.58
C LYS A 127 12.98 -20.11 -32.01
N ILE A 128 14.26 -20.46 -31.89
CA ILE A 128 14.73 -21.83 -32.17
C ILE A 128 14.10 -22.81 -31.19
N ALA A 129 14.02 -22.43 -29.91
CA ALA A 129 13.41 -23.29 -28.90
C ALA A 129 11.91 -23.53 -29.15
N GLU A 130 11.18 -22.53 -29.64
CA GLU A 130 9.78 -22.68 -30.08
C GLU A 130 9.66 -23.67 -31.24
N ILE A 131 10.51 -23.55 -32.27
CA ILE A 131 10.53 -24.46 -33.43
C ILE A 131 10.72 -25.91 -33.00
N PHE A 132 11.61 -26.17 -32.03
CA PHE A 132 11.90 -27.51 -31.53
C PHE A 132 11.06 -27.90 -30.30
N ASN A 133 10.08 -27.08 -29.90
CA ASN A 133 9.27 -27.27 -28.70
C ASN A 133 10.12 -27.62 -27.45
N CYS A 134 11.18 -26.86 -27.23
CA CYS A 134 12.13 -27.05 -26.13
C CYS A 134 12.37 -25.75 -25.38
N THR A 135 13.27 -25.77 -24.39
CA THR A 135 13.67 -24.56 -23.65
C THR A 135 14.84 -23.87 -24.34
N SER A 136 14.91 -22.54 -24.31
CA SER A 136 16.06 -21.77 -24.84
C SER A 136 17.40 -22.19 -24.22
N SER A 137 17.41 -22.62 -22.96
CA SER A 137 18.59 -23.20 -22.29
C SER A 137 19.06 -24.51 -22.93
N ALA A 138 18.15 -25.31 -23.49
CA ALA A 138 18.50 -26.54 -24.21
C ALA A 138 19.21 -26.20 -25.52
N ILE A 139 18.70 -25.23 -26.29
CA ILE A 139 19.37 -24.72 -27.50
C ILE A 139 20.75 -24.15 -27.14
N TYR A 140 20.85 -23.37 -26.07
CA TYR A 140 22.14 -22.84 -25.60
C TYR A 140 23.14 -23.95 -25.27
N ARG A 141 22.68 -25.05 -24.66
CA ARG A 141 23.51 -26.22 -24.39
C ARG A 141 23.98 -26.89 -25.68
N TYR A 142 23.14 -26.97 -26.71
CA TYR A 142 23.56 -27.49 -28.02
C TYR A 142 24.56 -26.56 -28.72
N LEU A 143 24.37 -25.23 -28.65
CA LEU A 143 25.37 -24.27 -29.16
C LEU A 143 26.74 -24.49 -28.49
N LYS A 144 26.76 -24.71 -27.18
CA LYS A 144 28.00 -25.06 -26.46
C LYS A 144 28.55 -26.43 -26.85
N LEU A 145 27.70 -27.45 -26.96
CA LEU A 145 28.10 -28.81 -27.32
C LEU A 145 28.75 -28.88 -28.70
N TYR A 146 28.25 -28.09 -29.65
CA TYR A 146 28.77 -28.01 -31.01
C TYR A 146 29.80 -26.90 -31.22
N GLU A 147 30.25 -26.25 -30.14
CA GLU A 147 31.25 -25.18 -30.16
C GLU A 147 30.90 -23.98 -31.06
N ILE A 148 29.59 -23.75 -31.25
CA ILE A 148 29.09 -22.62 -32.02
C ILE A 148 29.20 -21.36 -31.17
N LYS A 149 30.00 -20.39 -31.61
CA LYS A 149 30.21 -19.12 -30.90
C LYS A 149 28.88 -18.40 -30.67
N THR A 150 28.57 -18.13 -29.41
CA THR A 150 27.36 -17.40 -29.03
C THR A 150 27.54 -15.90 -29.20
N ARG A 151 26.50 -15.21 -29.65
CA ARG A 151 26.53 -13.73 -29.81
C ARG A 151 26.83 -13.03 -28.48
N PRO A 152 27.62 -11.95 -28.47
CA PRO A 152 27.93 -11.20 -27.26
C PRO A 152 26.68 -10.55 -26.68
N LEU A 153 26.67 -10.36 -25.36
CA LEU A 153 25.60 -9.61 -24.69
C LEU A 153 25.67 -8.14 -25.12
N LYS A 154 24.54 -7.60 -25.59
CA LYS A 154 24.41 -6.18 -25.88
C LYS A 154 24.64 -5.38 -24.59
N ARG A 155 25.77 -4.67 -24.50
CA ARG A 155 26.08 -3.77 -23.39
C ARG A 155 25.40 -2.43 -23.63
N ILE A 156 24.72 -1.94 -22.61
CA ILE A 156 24.06 -0.63 -22.65
C ILE A 156 24.90 0.34 -21.85
N ASN A 157 25.38 1.38 -22.54
CA ASN A 157 26.12 2.46 -21.93
C ASN A 157 25.17 3.63 -21.66
N ILE A 158 24.88 3.86 -20.39
CA ILE A 158 24.06 4.96 -19.89
C ILE A 158 24.83 5.51 -18.70
N SER A 159 25.15 6.80 -18.73
CA SER A 159 25.81 7.44 -17.59
C SER A 159 24.83 7.66 -16.43
N LYS A 160 25.37 7.80 -15.22
CA LYS A 160 24.56 8.13 -14.02
C LYS A 160 23.81 9.45 -14.20
N ASN A 161 24.44 10.44 -14.83
CA ASN A 161 23.87 11.78 -15.00
C ASN A 161 22.72 11.80 -16.00
N GLU A 162 22.86 11.15 -17.16
CA GLU A 162 21.77 11.01 -18.13
C GLU A 162 20.58 10.28 -17.52
N LEU A 163 20.83 9.17 -16.80
CA LEU A 163 19.76 8.40 -16.19
C LEU A 163 19.04 9.19 -15.08
N LYS A 164 19.78 9.97 -14.31
CA LYS A 164 19.24 10.90 -13.31
C LYS A 164 18.39 11.98 -13.97
N ASP A 165 18.87 12.58 -15.06
CA ASP A 165 18.13 13.62 -15.78
C ASP A 165 16.81 13.09 -16.36
N PHE A 166 16.86 11.98 -17.10
CA PHE A 166 15.64 11.38 -17.67
C PHE A 166 14.63 10.98 -16.59
N TYR A 167 15.08 10.37 -15.50
CA TYR A 167 14.18 9.80 -14.49
C TYR A 167 13.69 10.81 -13.46
N ILE A 168 14.56 11.69 -12.95
CA ILE A 168 14.25 12.62 -11.86
C ILE A 168 13.74 13.94 -12.39
N ASN A 169 14.46 14.56 -13.34
CA ASN A 169 14.13 15.90 -13.85
C ASN A 169 13.00 15.82 -14.87
N LYS A 170 13.18 14.98 -15.91
CA LYS A 170 12.21 14.81 -17.00
C LYS A 170 11.06 13.84 -16.69
N LYS A 171 11.09 13.17 -15.52
CA LYS A 171 10.06 12.23 -15.03
C LYS A 171 9.72 11.06 -15.97
N PHE A 172 10.62 10.66 -16.88
CA PHE A 172 10.37 9.55 -17.80
C PHE A 172 10.23 8.22 -17.06
N SER A 173 9.27 7.40 -17.48
CA SER A 173 9.10 6.04 -16.96
C SER A 173 10.28 5.15 -17.38
N LEU A 174 10.52 4.08 -16.63
CA LEU A 174 11.56 3.10 -16.98
C LEU A 174 11.33 2.52 -18.37
N SER A 175 10.06 2.32 -18.76
CA SER A 175 9.69 1.85 -20.10
C SER A 175 10.06 2.87 -21.18
N LYS A 176 9.79 4.16 -20.96
CA LYS A 176 10.16 5.22 -21.90
C LYS A 176 11.68 5.30 -22.08
N ILE A 177 12.43 5.26 -20.98
CA ILE A 177 13.90 5.23 -21.03
C ILE A 177 14.39 3.96 -21.75
N ALA A 178 13.77 2.81 -21.49
CA ALA A 178 14.14 1.54 -22.12
C ALA A 178 13.94 1.56 -23.64
N THR A 179 12.87 2.21 -24.13
CA THR A 179 12.64 2.43 -25.57
C THR A 179 13.74 3.28 -26.20
N ILE A 180 14.16 4.38 -25.55
CA ILE A 180 15.25 5.25 -26.02
C ILE A 180 16.54 4.44 -26.21
N TYR A 181 16.89 3.60 -25.23
CA TYR A 181 18.09 2.77 -25.28
C TYR A 181 17.90 1.39 -25.94
N LYS A 182 16.72 1.15 -26.56
CA LYS A 182 16.35 -0.09 -27.25
C LYS A 182 16.67 -1.34 -26.41
N CYS A 183 16.09 -1.40 -25.21
CA CYS A 183 16.35 -2.43 -24.22
C CYS A 183 15.14 -2.75 -23.33
N SER A 184 15.33 -3.65 -22.36
CA SER A 184 14.27 -3.98 -21.41
C SER A 184 14.22 -2.96 -20.25
N PRO A 185 13.02 -2.64 -19.71
CA PRO A 185 12.90 -1.81 -18.51
C PRO A 185 13.67 -2.36 -17.30
N VAL A 186 13.81 -3.69 -17.21
CA VAL A 186 14.60 -4.37 -16.17
C VAL A 186 16.07 -3.99 -16.28
N THR A 187 16.62 -3.83 -17.49
CA THR A 187 18.01 -3.41 -17.68
C THR A 187 18.24 -1.98 -17.17
N ILE A 188 17.30 -1.07 -17.43
CA ILE A 188 17.36 0.30 -16.89
C ILE A 188 17.27 0.29 -15.36
N TRP A 189 16.36 -0.50 -14.78
CA TRP A 189 16.25 -0.68 -13.34
C TRP A 189 17.54 -1.21 -12.69
N GLN A 190 18.19 -2.21 -13.31
CA GLN A 190 19.47 -2.73 -12.84
C GLN A 190 20.57 -1.67 -12.87
N LYS A 191 20.61 -0.83 -13.92
CA LYS A 191 21.54 0.30 -14.01
C LYS A 191 21.29 1.34 -12.93
N MET A 192 20.02 1.73 -12.70
CA MET A 192 19.66 2.62 -11.60
C MET A 192 20.11 2.09 -10.24
N ARG A 193 19.89 0.79 -9.99
CA ARG A 193 20.33 0.12 -8.76
C ARG A 193 21.86 0.13 -8.64
N GLY A 194 22.59 -0.15 -9.72
CA GLY A 194 24.05 -0.07 -9.74
C GLY A 194 24.60 1.33 -9.46
N PHE A 195 23.83 2.38 -9.81
CA PHE A 195 24.19 3.78 -9.53
C PHE A 195 23.64 4.33 -8.21
N ASN A 196 22.97 3.51 -7.39
CA ASN A 196 22.29 3.91 -6.16
C ASN A 196 21.31 5.08 -6.36
N LEU A 197 20.58 5.10 -7.47
CA LEU A 197 19.51 6.08 -7.70
C LEU A 197 18.21 5.61 -7.04
N SER A 198 17.59 6.50 -6.25
CA SER A 198 16.31 6.23 -5.59
C SER A 198 15.20 6.04 -6.62
N LEU A 199 14.37 5.02 -6.43
CA LEU A 199 13.17 4.82 -7.23
C LEU A 199 12.10 5.82 -6.78
N ARG A 200 11.36 6.36 -7.76
CA ARG A 200 10.09 7.04 -7.49
C ARG A 200 9.15 6.09 -6.77
N SER A 201 8.38 6.64 -5.84
CA SER A 201 7.28 5.91 -5.21
C SER A 201 6.29 5.41 -6.26
N TYR A 202 5.50 4.40 -5.89
CA TYR A 202 4.45 3.88 -6.77
C TYR A 202 3.54 5.00 -7.28
N SER A 203 3.16 5.95 -6.42
CA SER A 203 2.29 7.06 -6.80
C SER A 203 2.98 8.04 -7.74
N GLU A 204 4.25 8.38 -7.53
CA GLU A 204 5.04 9.27 -8.41
C GLU A 204 5.32 8.64 -9.79
N ALA A 205 5.40 7.31 -9.86
CA ALA A 205 5.61 6.60 -11.12
C ALA A 205 4.31 6.45 -11.94
N ASN A 206 3.15 6.34 -11.26
CA ASN A 206 1.85 6.10 -11.90
C ASN A 206 0.95 7.33 -11.99
N THR A 207 1.35 8.46 -11.41
CA THR A 207 0.60 9.71 -11.50
C THR A 207 0.76 10.32 -12.89
N ILE A 208 -0.35 10.39 -13.64
CA ILE A 208 -0.39 10.99 -14.98
C ILE A 208 -0.44 12.53 -14.88
N HIS A 209 -1.27 13.06 -13.99
CA HIS A 209 -1.48 14.50 -13.83
C HIS A 209 -0.66 15.07 -12.67
N PRO A 210 -0.02 16.24 -12.86
CA PRO A 210 0.78 16.87 -11.81
C PRO A 210 -0.05 17.14 -10.55
N LYS A 211 0.62 17.02 -9.39
CA LYS A 211 0.06 17.32 -8.06
C LYS A 211 1.05 18.17 -7.30
N SER A 212 0.58 19.25 -6.69
CA SER A 212 1.40 20.13 -5.86
C SER A 212 1.24 19.78 -4.37
N ASN A 213 2.24 20.17 -3.57
CA ASN A 213 2.14 20.04 -2.13
C ASN A 213 1.17 21.09 -1.57
N PHE A 214 0.63 20.81 -0.38
CA PHE A 214 -0.08 21.82 0.39
C PHE A 214 0.79 23.06 0.57
N SER A 215 0.19 24.25 0.37
CA SER A 215 0.85 25.56 0.42
C SER A 215 1.59 25.81 1.74
N GLY A 216 1.10 25.23 2.83
CA GLY A 216 1.57 25.50 4.18
C GLY A 216 0.79 26.62 4.88
N ASP A 217 -0.14 27.27 4.19
CA ASP A 217 -0.96 28.34 4.76
C ASP A 217 -1.82 27.82 5.92
N LEU A 218 -1.70 28.45 7.08
CA LEU A 218 -2.42 28.02 8.28
C LEU A 218 -3.89 28.41 8.25
N GLU A 219 -4.28 29.45 7.52
CA GLU A 219 -5.66 29.88 7.39
C GLU A 219 -6.45 28.89 6.53
N GLU A 220 -5.95 28.61 5.33
CA GLU A 220 -6.45 27.54 4.46
C GLU A 220 -6.47 26.19 5.19
N LYS A 221 -5.40 25.84 5.91
CA LYS A 221 -5.33 24.60 6.69
C LYS A 221 -6.44 24.53 7.74
N SER A 222 -6.69 25.63 8.44
CA SER A 222 -7.74 25.71 9.47
C SER A 222 -9.11 25.51 8.85
N TYR A 223 -9.38 26.18 7.72
CA TYR A 223 -10.61 26.03 6.95
C TYR A 223 -10.84 24.59 6.50
N ILE A 224 -9.84 23.95 5.87
CA ILE A 224 -9.99 22.59 5.34
C ILE A 224 -10.19 21.58 6.49
N ILE A 225 -9.55 21.78 7.64
CA ILE A 225 -9.79 20.94 8.83
C ILE A 225 -11.24 21.10 9.32
N GLY A 226 -11.76 22.32 9.39
CA GLY A 226 -13.17 22.56 9.75
C GLY A 226 -14.12 21.84 8.79
N PHE A 227 -13.92 22.03 7.49
CA PHE A 227 -14.73 21.38 6.46
C PHE A 227 -14.61 19.85 6.46
N ARG A 228 -13.43 19.32 6.84
CA ARG A 228 -13.16 17.89 6.96
C ARG A 228 -13.97 17.22 8.06
N ILE A 229 -14.19 17.89 9.18
CA ILE A 229 -14.88 17.27 10.31
C ILE A 229 -16.35 17.00 9.95
N GLY A 230 -16.99 17.89 9.18
CA GLY A 230 -18.36 17.68 8.71
C GLY A 230 -18.45 16.81 7.45
N ASP A 231 -18.16 17.39 6.28
CA ASP A 231 -18.60 16.83 5.00
C ASP A 231 -17.54 16.08 4.20
N LEU A 232 -16.25 16.36 4.40
CA LEU A 232 -15.21 15.77 3.55
C LEU A 232 -14.88 14.37 4.06
N GLY A 233 -14.95 13.34 3.21
CA GLY A 233 -14.38 12.01 3.48
C GLY A 233 -12.90 11.95 3.10
N VAL A 234 -12.03 11.50 4.01
CA VAL A 234 -10.58 11.39 3.76
C VAL A 234 -10.05 10.02 4.15
N ARG A 235 -9.20 9.48 3.28
CA ARG A 235 -8.47 8.22 3.49
C ARG A 235 -7.08 8.29 2.88
N LYS A 236 -6.16 7.49 3.42
CA LYS A 236 -4.86 7.26 2.82
C LYS A 236 -5.01 6.30 1.64
N ASP A 237 -4.46 6.65 0.48
CA ASP A 237 -4.35 5.77 -0.68
C ASP A 237 -2.87 5.67 -1.10
N LYS A 238 -2.20 4.61 -0.64
CA LYS A 238 -0.75 4.40 -0.80
C LYS A 238 0.04 5.61 -0.29
N ASN A 239 0.67 6.37 -1.19
CA ASN A 239 1.47 7.56 -0.88
C ASN A 239 0.68 8.87 -1.12
N LEU A 240 -0.64 8.78 -1.32
CA LEU A 240 -1.53 9.92 -1.56
C LEU A 240 -2.60 10.00 -0.47
N ILE A 241 -3.25 11.16 -0.41
CA ILE A 241 -4.41 11.42 0.44
C ILE A 241 -5.61 11.60 -0.49
N TYR A 242 -6.56 10.69 -0.40
CA TYR A 242 -7.82 10.85 -1.12
C TYR A 242 -8.77 11.67 -0.26
N VAL A 243 -9.35 12.71 -0.84
CA VAL A 243 -10.40 13.54 -0.23
C VAL A 243 -11.64 13.55 -1.14
N GLY A 244 -12.84 13.55 -0.58
CA GLY A 244 -14.06 13.65 -1.38
C GLY A 244 -15.34 13.43 -0.59
N CYS A 245 -16.48 13.75 -1.19
CA CYS A 245 -17.80 13.52 -0.59
C CYS A 245 -18.83 13.17 -1.67
N GLY A 246 -19.98 12.66 -1.24
CA GLY A 246 -21.18 12.57 -2.07
C GLY A 246 -22.06 13.80 -1.84
N THR A 247 -22.61 14.38 -2.90
CA THR A 247 -23.50 15.55 -2.79
C THR A 247 -24.57 15.56 -3.89
N THR A 248 -25.73 16.12 -3.59
CA THR A 248 -26.79 16.43 -4.57
C THR A 248 -26.79 17.91 -4.97
N LYS A 249 -25.84 18.70 -4.46
CA LYS A 249 -25.79 20.16 -4.60
C LYS A 249 -24.57 20.59 -5.41
N ASP A 250 -24.82 21.38 -6.45
CA ASP A 250 -23.77 21.89 -7.34
C ASP A 250 -22.83 22.88 -6.63
N ASP A 251 -23.34 23.66 -5.66
CA ASP A 251 -22.52 24.56 -4.84
C ASP A 251 -21.40 23.81 -4.09
N GLN A 252 -21.70 22.60 -3.60
CA GLN A 252 -20.71 21.75 -2.91
C GLN A 252 -19.65 21.21 -3.89
N ILE A 253 -20.07 20.87 -5.12
CA ILE A 253 -19.15 20.47 -6.20
C ILE A 253 -18.19 21.62 -6.50
N GLN A 254 -18.71 22.84 -6.65
CA GLN A 254 -17.90 24.02 -6.94
C GLN A 254 -16.96 24.36 -5.79
N LEU A 255 -17.42 24.23 -4.54
CA LEU A 255 -16.58 24.41 -3.35
C LEU A 255 -15.38 23.47 -3.37
N ILE A 256 -15.60 22.17 -3.58
CA ILE A 256 -14.50 21.18 -3.61
C ILE A 256 -13.55 21.41 -4.78
N LYS A 257 -14.07 21.80 -5.95
CA LYS A 257 -13.23 22.24 -7.08
C LYS A 257 -12.33 23.40 -6.69
N ASN A 258 -12.89 24.46 -6.10
CA ASN A 258 -12.15 25.64 -5.71
C ASN A 258 -11.08 25.33 -4.65
N LEU A 259 -11.38 24.42 -3.72
CA LEU A 259 -10.43 24.02 -2.67
C LEU A 259 -9.26 23.17 -3.19
N PHE A 260 -9.47 22.27 -4.15
CA PHE A 260 -8.49 21.22 -4.46
C PHE A 260 -7.93 21.22 -5.88
N SER A 261 -8.55 21.93 -6.83
CA SER A 261 -8.10 21.93 -8.24
C SER A 261 -6.68 22.46 -8.44
N HIS A 262 -6.23 23.39 -7.59
CA HIS A 262 -4.85 23.87 -7.61
C HIS A 262 -3.82 22.81 -7.15
N TYR A 263 -4.27 21.81 -6.37
CA TYR A 263 -3.41 20.77 -5.79
C TYR A 263 -3.41 19.46 -6.57
N GLY A 264 -4.46 19.20 -7.34
CA GLY A 264 -4.56 18.02 -8.16
C GLY A 264 -5.86 17.95 -8.94
N PRO A 265 -5.97 17.00 -9.88
CA PRO A 265 -7.19 16.80 -10.64
C PRO A 265 -8.35 16.42 -9.72
N VAL A 266 -9.49 17.09 -9.91
CA VAL A 266 -10.75 16.78 -9.23
C VAL A 266 -11.58 15.89 -10.13
N TYR A 267 -11.92 14.70 -9.64
CA TYR A 267 -12.79 13.75 -10.30
C TYR A 267 -14.24 13.98 -9.88
N ILE A 268 -15.14 13.97 -10.86
CA ILE A 268 -16.59 14.05 -10.67
C ILE A 268 -17.18 12.80 -11.30
N GLY A 269 -17.87 12.01 -10.49
CA GLY A 269 -18.55 10.79 -10.93
C GLY A 269 -19.92 11.08 -11.56
N ASN A 270 -20.55 10.03 -12.07
CA ASN A 270 -21.94 10.09 -12.50
C ASN A 270 -22.89 10.14 -11.30
N LYS A 271 -24.12 10.60 -11.54
CA LYS A 271 -25.20 10.53 -10.57
C LYS A 271 -25.48 9.07 -10.20
N ASP A 272 -25.59 8.79 -8.90
CA ASP A 272 -26.04 7.50 -8.41
C ASP A 272 -27.57 7.35 -8.53
N LYS A 273 -28.10 6.18 -8.12
CA LYS A 273 -29.54 5.90 -8.14
C LYS A 273 -30.38 6.85 -7.27
N ARG A 274 -29.76 7.58 -6.34
CA ARG A 274 -30.38 8.55 -5.43
C ARG A 274 -30.15 10.00 -5.90
N GLY A 275 -29.54 10.19 -7.07
CA GLY A 275 -29.21 11.49 -7.65
C GLY A 275 -27.97 12.17 -7.07
N ALA A 276 -27.23 11.51 -6.18
CA ALA A 276 -26.00 12.05 -5.59
C ALA A 276 -24.81 11.86 -6.53
N ILE A 277 -23.97 12.87 -6.62
CA ILE A 277 -22.72 12.90 -7.37
C ILE A 277 -21.58 12.72 -6.39
N HIS A 278 -20.68 11.78 -6.67
CA HIS A 278 -19.46 11.64 -5.91
C HIS A 278 -18.36 12.52 -6.51
N ILE A 279 -17.76 13.37 -5.69
CA ILE A 279 -16.64 14.23 -6.08
C ILE A 279 -15.45 13.96 -5.17
N GLY A 280 -14.24 13.94 -5.75
CA GLY A 280 -13.04 13.84 -4.94
C GLY A 280 -11.75 14.10 -5.69
N CYS A 281 -10.67 14.19 -4.93
CA CYS A 281 -9.34 14.53 -5.40
C CYS A 281 -8.30 13.62 -4.72
N SER A 282 -7.26 13.24 -5.46
CA SER A 282 -6.10 12.56 -4.91
C SER A 282 -4.97 13.57 -4.74
N LEU A 283 -4.59 13.83 -3.50
CA LEU A 283 -3.64 14.86 -3.08
C LEU A 283 -2.30 14.24 -2.64
N ASN A 284 -1.24 15.05 -2.64
CA ASN A 284 0.06 14.64 -2.12
C ASN A 284 0.01 14.35 -0.61
N TYR A 285 1.00 13.63 -0.10
CA TYR A 285 1.08 13.26 1.33
C TYR A 285 1.21 14.44 2.29
N SER A 286 1.55 15.65 1.80
CA SER A 286 1.52 16.90 2.56
C SER A 286 0.14 17.22 3.15
N PHE A 287 -0.94 16.64 2.62
CA PHE A 287 -2.31 16.73 3.16
C PHE A 287 -2.62 15.71 4.28
N SER A 288 -1.62 14.97 4.76
CA SER A 288 -1.79 13.97 5.82
C SER A 288 -2.35 14.54 7.14
N PHE A 289 -2.29 15.85 7.34
CA PHE A 289 -2.94 16.54 8.45
C PHE A 289 -4.48 16.38 8.48
N LEU A 290 -5.11 15.92 7.39
CA LEU A 290 -6.56 15.64 7.31
C LEU A 290 -6.94 14.20 7.72
N LEU A 291 -5.95 13.32 7.95
CA LEU A 291 -6.19 11.93 8.35
C LEU A 291 -6.71 11.79 9.78
N PRO A 292 -6.19 12.52 10.79
CA PRO A 292 -6.71 12.43 12.15
C PRO A 292 -8.19 12.80 12.20
N LYS A 293 -8.98 11.99 12.92
CA LYS A 293 -10.34 12.40 13.32
C LYS A 293 -10.22 13.23 14.58
N HIS A 294 -10.70 14.47 14.52
CA HIS A 294 -10.63 15.42 15.61
C HIS A 294 -11.91 15.37 16.44
N ASN A 295 -11.82 14.86 17.66
CA ASN A 295 -12.93 14.96 18.63
C ASN A 295 -13.02 16.35 19.28
N SER A 296 -11.97 17.16 19.13
CA SER A 296 -11.81 18.52 19.65
C SER A 296 -11.00 19.36 18.66
N ILE A 297 -11.16 20.67 18.68
CA ILE A 297 -10.43 21.59 17.81
C ILE A 297 -8.94 21.57 18.18
N PRO A 298 -8.01 21.45 17.22
CA PRO A 298 -6.59 21.55 17.48
C PRO A 298 -6.21 22.84 18.24
N LYS A 299 -5.40 22.73 19.30
CA LYS A 299 -5.03 23.87 20.16
C LYS A 299 -4.43 25.06 19.39
N TRP A 300 -3.67 24.79 18.32
CA TRP A 300 -3.06 25.83 17.50
C TRP A 300 -4.09 26.66 16.70
N ILE A 301 -5.25 26.07 16.38
CA ILE A 301 -6.40 26.79 15.79
C ILE A 301 -7.05 27.67 16.86
N LEU A 302 -7.32 27.11 18.04
CA LEU A 302 -7.97 27.86 19.14
C LEU A 302 -7.15 29.04 19.65
N ARG A 303 -5.81 28.98 19.54
CA ARG A 303 -4.90 30.02 20.02
C ARG A 303 -4.99 31.32 19.21
N LYS A 304 -5.08 31.24 17.88
CA LYS A 304 -5.13 32.43 17.01
C LYS A 304 -6.58 32.69 16.56
N ARG A 305 -7.05 33.93 16.74
CA ARG A 305 -8.40 34.35 16.36
C ARG A 305 -8.70 34.07 14.88
N ILE A 306 -7.77 34.44 13.98
CA ILE A 306 -7.93 34.25 12.54
C ILE A 306 -8.07 32.77 12.13
N ASN A 307 -7.26 31.88 12.74
CA ASN A 307 -7.34 30.44 12.48
C ASN A 307 -8.67 29.87 12.98
N PHE A 308 -9.13 30.31 14.16
CA PHE A 308 -10.42 29.88 14.69
C PHE A 308 -11.59 30.24 13.76
N PHE A 309 -11.64 31.46 13.24
CA PHE A 309 -12.72 31.86 12.32
C PHE A 309 -12.61 31.17 10.95
N ASN A 310 -11.41 30.94 10.44
CA ASN A 310 -11.22 30.12 9.24
C ASN A 310 -11.73 28.68 9.45
N PHE A 311 -11.39 28.06 10.59
CA PHE A 311 -11.91 26.76 10.98
C PHE A 311 -13.45 26.78 11.10
N LEU A 312 -14.00 27.79 11.78
CA LEU A 312 -15.44 27.92 11.99
C LEU A 312 -16.16 28.11 10.66
N ALA A 313 -15.59 28.86 9.71
CA ALA A 313 -16.13 29.02 8.37
C ALA A 313 -16.18 27.68 7.63
N GLY A 314 -15.08 26.91 7.64
CA GLY A 314 -15.05 25.58 7.02
C GLY A 314 -16.06 24.61 7.66
N TYR A 315 -16.20 24.64 8.98
CA TYR A 315 -17.18 23.82 9.69
C TYR A 315 -18.62 24.28 9.42
N THR A 316 -18.85 25.59 9.29
CA THR A 316 -20.16 26.18 8.94
C THR A 316 -20.56 25.84 7.52
N ASP A 317 -19.62 25.80 6.58
CA ASP A 317 -19.91 25.39 5.21
C ASP A 317 -20.34 23.93 5.09
N ALA A 318 -19.91 23.07 6.01
CA ALA A 318 -20.38 21.69 6.12
C ALA A 318 -21.68 21.56 6.94
N GLU A 319 -21.66 21.98 8.21
CA GLU A 319 -22.71 21.66 9.20
C GLU A 319 -23.62 22.85 9.58
N GLY A 320 -23.34 24.03 9.04
CA GLY A 320 -23.99 25.27 9.45
C GLY A 320 -25.41 25.42 8.93
N ASN A 321 -26.27 26.00 9.75
CA ASN A 321 -27.59 26.46 9.38
C ASN A 321 -27.74 27.93 9.77
N ILE A 322 -27.97 28.78 8.77
CA ILE A 322 -28.14 30.22 8.91
C ILE A 322 -29.47 30.56 8.23
N GLY A 323 -30.28 31.40 8.87
CA GLY A 323 -31.54 31.83 8.28
C GLY A 323 -32.36 32.71 9.21
N VAL A 324 -33.49 33.18 8.69
CA VAL A 324 -34.47 33.97 9.43
C VAL A 324 -35.68 33.10 9.74
N TYR A 325 -35.99 32.93 11.03
CA TYR A 325 -37.10 32.11 11.51
C TYR A 325 -37.99 32.96 12.39
N GLN A 326 -39.31 32.97 12.10
CA GLN A 326 -40.28 33.80 12.82
C GLN A 326 -39.83 35.28 12.92
N GLY A 327 -39.30 35.82 11.81
CA GLY A 327 -38.79 37.19 11.72
C GLY A 327 -37.44 37.44 12.40
N ARG A 328 -36.76 36.42 12.94
CA ARG A 328 -35.50 36.57 13.66
C ARG A 328 -34.38 35.74 13.04
N ALA A 329 -33.24 36.37 12.77
CA ALA A 329 -32.02 35.69 12.37
C ALA A 329 -31.54 34.69 13.43
N ILE A 330 -31.09 33.52 12.98
CA ILE A 330 -30.51 32.47 13.80
C ILE A 330 -29.29 31.89 13.09
N PHE A 331 -28.22 31.68 13.84
CA PHE A 331 -27.10 30.85 13.45
C PHE A 331 -27.09 29.58 14.31
N ARG A 332 -27.03 28.41 13.67
CA ARG A 332 -27.00 27.11 14.35
C ARG A 332 -25.99 26.18 13.73
N LEU A 333 -25.18 25.54 14.57
CA LEU A 333 -24.39 24.35 14.22
C LEU A 333 -25.01 23.15 14.93
N ARG A 334 -25.25 22.06 14.21
CA ARG A 334 -25.84 20.83 14.74
C ARG A 334 -25.02 19.63 14.26
N SER A 335 -24.43 18.86 15.18
CA SER A 335 -23.61 17.69 14.83
C SER A 335 -23.51 16.70 16.00
N TYR A 336 -23.02 15.48 15.71
CA TYR A 336 -22.58 14.51 16.70
C TYR A 336 -21.20 14.85 17.31
N ASP A 337 -20.47 15.83 16.76
CA ASP A 337 -19.12 16.24 17.20
C ASP A 337 -19.15 17.03 18.51
N LYS A 338 -19.56 16.38 19.60
CA LYS A 338 -19.78 17.01 20.92
C LYS A 338 -18.61 17.90 21.37
N GLY A 339 -17.37 17.40 21.24
CA GLY A 339 -16.18 18.11 21.70
C GLY A 339 -15.82 19.31 20.81
N VAL A 340 -15.98 19.19 19.49
CA VAL A 340 -15.79 20.31 18.55
C VAL A 340 -16.80 21.42 18.84
N LEU A 341 -18.08 21.07 18.99
CA LEU A 341 -19.13 22.03 19.32
C LEU A 341 -18.92 22.70 20.68
N LYS A 342 -18.43 21.94 21.68
CA LYS A 342 -18.06 22.49 22.99
C LYS A 342 -16.93 23.52 22.86
N ASP A 343 -15.87 23.20 22.13
CA ASP A 343 -14.74 24.11 21.90
C ASP A 343 -15.17 25.39 21.16
N ILE A 344 -16.07 25.27 20.17
CA ILE A 344 -16.68 26.40 19.46
C ILE A 344 -17.44 27.28 20.46
N ALA A 345 -18.34 26.70 21.26
CA ALA A 345 -19.16 27.43 22.21
C ALA A 345 -18.31 28.21 23.23
N GLU A 346 -17.31 27.54 23.82
CA GLU A 346 -16.39 28.15 24.78
C GLU A 346 -15.56 29.27 24.15
N LYS A 347 -15.04 29.06 22.94
CA LYS A 347 -14.24 30.07 22.25
C LYS A 347 -15.07 31.28 21.85
N LEU A 348 -16.29 31.09 21.35
CA LEU A 348 -17.22 32.17 21.03
C LEU A 348 -17.57 32.98 22.28
N LYS A 349 -17.84 32.31 23.41
CA LYS A 349 -18.10 33.00 24.68
C LYS A 349 -16.93 33.87 25.12
N ARG A 350 -15.69 33.39 25.00
CA ARG A 350 -14.47 34.17 25.29
C ARG A 350 -14.27 35.36 24.34
N LEU A 351 -14.85 35.32 23.15
CA LEU A 351 -14.82 36.42 22.18
C LEU A 351 -16.01 37.38 22.34
N GLY A 352 -16.80 37.25 23.41
CA GLY A 352 -17.97 38.11 23.65
C GLY A 352 -19.22 37.72 22.86
N ILE A 353 -19.21 36.58 22.17
CA ILE A 353 -20.34 36.09 21.38
C ILE A 353 -21.17 35.14 22.24
N LYS A 354 -22.31 35.62 22.72
CA LYS A 354 -23.26 34.83 23.52
C LYS A 354 -23.86 33.74 22.66
N ASN A 355 -23.84 32.51 23.19
CA ASN A 355 -24.34 31.33 22.50
C ASN A 355 -24.94 30.35 23.51
N SER A 356 -25.80 29.48 23.00
CA SER A 356 -26.34 28.35 23.76
C SER A 356 -25.74 27.06 23.22
N TYR A 357 -25.18 26.25 24.12
CA TYR A 357 -24.69 24.91 23.83
C TYR A 357 -25.53 23.88 24.58
N ARG A 358 -26.19 22.97 23.86
CA ARG A 358 -27.10 21.98 24.46
C ARG A 358 -27.16 20.69 23.67
N LEU A 359 -27.58 19.63 24.37
CA LEU A 359 -28.06 18.40 23.74
C LEU A 359 -29.39 18.71 23.06
N GLU A 360 -29.49 18.50 21.74
CA GLU A 360 -30.71 18.78 20.96
C GLU A 360 -31.58 17.53 20.81
N SER A 361 -30.96 16.36 20.57
CA SER A 361 -31.67 15.09 20.49
C SER A 361 -30.79 13.94 20.95
N LYS A 362 -31.33 13.03 21.78
CA LYS A 362 -30.68 11.75 22.09
C LYS A 362 -30.70 10.82 20.88
N ALA A 363 -29.85 9.81 20.87
CA ALA A 363 -29.97 8.69 19.91
C ALA A 363 -31.42 8.17 19.85
N TYR A 364 -31.96 8.01 18.64
CA TYR A 364 -33.36 7.62 18.41
C TYR A 364 -33.53 6.91 17.07
N THR A 365 -34.66 6.23 16.88
CA THR A 365 -35.07 5.72 15.56
C THR A 365 -36.15 6.65 15.03
N ASP A 366 -35.97 7.17 13.82
CA ASP A 366 -36.95 8.08 13.23
C ASP A 366 -38.21 7.33 12.74
N LYS A 367 -39.25 8.10 12.36
CA LYS A 367 -40.52 7.55 11.85
C LYS A 367 -40.37 6.72 10.56
N ARG A 368 -39.21 6.79 9.88
CA ARG A 368 -38.89 6.07 8.65
C ARG A 368 -38.04 4.82 8.92
N GLY A 369 -37.79 4.49 10.20
CA GLY A 369 -36.97 3.36 10.62
C GLY A 369 -35.45 3.61 10.54
N VAL A 370 -35.01 4.85 10.33
CA VAL A 370 -33.59 5.23 10.29
C VAL A 370 -33.07 5.32 11.72
N ILE A 371 -32.04 4.56 12.03
CA ILE A 371 -31.43 4.50 13.37
C ILE A 371 -30.37 5.60 13.50
N HIS A 372 -30.65 6.60 14.32
CA HIS A 372 -29.71 7.64 14.74
C HIS A 372 -29.00 7.17 16.02
N ARG A 373 -27.78 6.64 15.87
CA ARG A 373 -27.03 5.99 16.97
C ARG A 373 -26.31 6.96 17.90
N GLY A 374 -26.30 8.25 17.61
CA GLY A 374 -25.54 9.26 18.34
C GLY A 374 -26.43 10.36 18.91
N ASP A 375 -25.98 10.93 20.02
CA ASP A 375 -26.54 12.15 20.57
C ASP A 375 -26.15 13.35 19.72
N THR A 376 -27.14 14.14 19.31
CA THR A 376 -26.92 15.36 18.53
C THR A 376 -26.84 16.58 19.44
N TRP A 377 -25.78 17.35 19.29
CA TRP A 377 -25.52 18.57 20.04
C TRP A 377 -25.68 19.78 19.13
N ALA A 378 -26.01 20.93 19.72
CA ALA A 378 -26.17 22.16 18.99
C ALA A 378 -25.50 23.35 19.69
N VAL A 379 -24.89 24.22 18.87
CA VAL A 379 -24.51 25.59 19.25
C VAL A 379 -25.44 26.53 18.51
N THR A 380 -26.21 27.34 19.24
CA THR A 380 -27.15 28.31 18.65
C THR A 380 -26.87 29.72 19.14
N ILE A 381 -26.86 30.68 18.21
CA ILE A 381 -26.71 32.11 18.45
C ILE A 381 -27.96 32.80 17.90
N CYS A 382 -28.60 33.60 18.75
CA CYS A 382 -29.82 34.34 18.43
C CYS A 382 -29.76 35.82 18.85
N GLU A 383 -28.84 36.20 19.73
CA GLU A 383 -28.69 37.59 20.17
C GLU A 383 -28.14 38.44 19.01
N ARG A 384 -28.76 39.60 18.76
CA ARG A 384 -28.50 40.45 17.59
C ARG A 384 -27.04 40.90 17.53
N GLU A 385 -26.52 41.42 18.63
CA GLU A 385 -25.16 41.93 18.74
C GLU A 385 -24.13 40.81 18.52
N SER A 386 -24.36 39.65 19.15
CA SER A 386 -23.54 38.46 18.98
C SER A 386 -23.57 37.91 17.54
N LEU A 387 -24.74 37.92 16.89
CA LEU A 387 -24.87 37.54 15.48
C LEU A 387 -24.12 38.48 14.56
N LEU A 388 -24.19 39.80 14.80
CA LEU A 388 -23.49 40.78 13.98
C LEU A 388 -21.96 40.58 14.08
N ILE A 389 -21.43 40.45 15.30
CA ILE A 389 -20.01 40.14 15.52
C ILE A 389 -19.63 38.84 14.80
N LEU A 390 -20.44 37.79 14.91
CA LEU A 390 -20.17 36.52 14.23
C LEU A 390 -20.14 36.68 12.71
N PHE A 391 -21.17 37.32 12.13
CA PHE A 391 -21.32 37.47 10.69
C PHE A 391 -20.21 38.32 10.09
N ASP A 392 -19.79 39.39 10.76
CA ASP A 392 -18.66 40.22 10.31
C ASP A 392 -17.34 39.43 10.24
N ASN A 393 -17.16 38.44 11.11
CA ASN A 393 -15.96 37.58 11.08
C ASN A 393 -16.08 36.40 10.09
N LEU A 394 -17.28 36.05 9.63
CA LEU A 394 -17.51 34.89 8.73
C LEU A 394 -17.77 35.27 7.27
N GLU A 395 -18.31 36.45 6.99
CA GLU A 395 -18.82 36.85 5.67
C GLU A 395 -17.80 36.65 4.52
N LEU A 396 -16.53 37.00 4.77
CA LEU A 396 -15.45 36.86 3.80
C LEU A 396 -14.79 35.47 3.80
N LEU A 397 -15.04 34.66 4.82
CA LEU A 397 -14.41 33.35 5.01
C LEU A 397 -15.27 32.19 4.50
N LEU A 398 -16.60 32.35 4.44
CA LEU A 398 -17.50 31.34 3.86
C LEU A 398 -17.27 31.21 2.35
N LYS A 399 -17.13 29.97 1.90
CA LYS A 399 -16.87 29.61 0.50
C LYS A 399 -18.06 28.89 -0.14
N HIS A 400 -18.97 28.31 0.64
CA HIS A 400 -20.21 27.73 0.11
C HIS A 400 -21.21 28.83 -0.26
N LYS A 401 -21.58 28.90 -1.54
CA LYS A 401 -22.45 29.97 -2.09
C LYS A 401 -23.77 30.12 -1.33
N LYS A 402 -24.52 29.02 -1.13
CA LYS A 402 -25.73 29.04 -0.29
C LYS A 402 -25.50 29.65 1.11
N ARG A 403 -24.49 29.19 1.86
CA ARG A 403 -24.23 29.68 3.23
C ARG A 403 -23.88 31.15 3.28
N LYS A 404 -23.15 31.63 2.27
CA LYS A 404 -22.86 33.05 2.11
C LYS A 404 -24.14 33.86 1.91
N ASN A 405 -25.04 33.40 1.05
CA ASN A 405 -26.33 34.07 0.82
C ASN A 405 -27.20 34.05 2.08
N ASP A 406 -27.32 32.89 2.73
CA ASP A 406 -28.06 32.70 3.99
C ASP A 406 -27.54 33.68 5.07
N LEU A 407 -26.22 33.86 5.16
CA LEU A 407 -25.57 34.81 6.07
C LEU A 407 -25.92 36.27 5.75
N LEU A 408 -25.83 36.67 4.48
CA LEU A 408 -26.14 38.05 4.06
C LEU A 408 -27.59 38.42 4.36
N GLU A 409 -28.52 37.51 4.11
CA GLU A 409 -29.94 37.69 4.44
C GLU A 409 -30.15 37.82 5.96
N ALA A 410 -29.58 36.90 6.74
CA ALA A 410 -29.67 36.94 8.19
C ALA A 410 -29.03 38.21 8.77
N LYS A 411 -27.89 38.67 8.22
CA LYS A 411 -27.21 39.90 8.63
C LYS A 411 -28.08 41.14 8.38
N ARG A 412 -28.74 41.23 7.22
CA ARG A 412 -29.70 42.32 6.94
C ARG A 412 -30.86 42.34 7.94
N ASN A 413 -31.40 41.17 8.29
CA ASN A 413 -32.44 41.06 9.32
C ASN A 413 -31.96 41.57 10.69
N VAL A 414 -30.72 41.22 11.09
CA VAL A 414 -30.14 41.70 12.35
C VAL A 414 -30.01 43.22 12.36
N ILE A 415 -29.44 43.80 11.29
CA ILE A 415 -29.23 45.25 11.16
C ILE A 415 -30.57 46.00 11.21
N PHE A 416 -31.55 45.55 10.43
CA PHE A 416 -32.89 46.15 10.42
C PHE A 416 -33.51 46.18 11.83
N ARG A 417 -33.37 45.08 12.58
CA ARG A 417 -33.88 44.95 13.95
C ARG A 417 -33.01 45.61 15.03
N LEU A 418 -31.85 46.16 14.71
CA LEU A 418 -31.09 46.98 15.66
C LEU A 418 -31.45 48.46 15.55
N ASN A 419 -31.92 48.87 14.38
CA ASN A 419 -32.35 50.24 14.08
C ASN A 419 -33.85 50.49 14.38
N HIS A 420 -34.58 49.44 14.77
CA HIS A 420 -35.98 49.43 15.17
C HIS A 420 -36.13 48.54 16.41
#